data_AF-A0A7C5JYR9-F1
#
_entry.id   AF-A0A7C5JYR9-F1
#
_cell.length_a   1.000
_cell.length_b   1.000
_cell.length_c   1.000
_cell.angle_alpha   90.00
_cell.angle_beta   90.00
_cell.angle_gamma   90.00
#
_symmetry.space_group_name_H-M   'P 1'
#
loop_
_entity.id
_entity.type
_entity.pdbx_description
1 polymer ?
#
loop_
_entity_poly.entity_id
_entity_poly.type
_entity_poly.pdbx_seq_one_letter_code
_entity_poly.pdbx_strand_id
1 'polypeptide(L)'
;EFEITVPIPNGIEIIKEALIRARDRANEEQGIEVKFSYLGAPRYRIDITAPDYYKAEEVLEKIASEILRVIKQAGGEASLIRKEKKIRKIKRREA
;
A
#
# COMPACT_ATOMS: atom_id res chain seq x y z
N GLU A 1 -3.21 -5.50 2.93
CA GLU A 1 -3.13 -4.61 4.12
C GLU A 1 -1.70 -4.66 4.63
N PHE A 2 -1.20 -3.60 5.23
CA PHE A 2 0.10 -3.57 5.88
C PHE A 2 -0.07 -3.56 7.39
N GLU A 3 0.78 -4.29 8.09
CA GLU A 3 1.03 -4.10 9.51
C GLU A 3 2.40 -3.45 9.67
N ILE A 4 2.44 -2.26 10.27
CA ILE A 4 3.64 -1.43 10.38
C ILE A 4 3.80 -0.94 11.82
N THR A 5 4.97 -1.16 12.39
CA THR A 5 5.34 -0.76 13.75
C THR A 5 6.71 -0.09 13.73
N VAL A 6 6.84 1.08 14.34
CA VAL A 6 8.14 1.76 14.51
C VAL A 6 8.24 2.19 15.98
N PRO A 7 9.03 1.50 16.83
CA PRO A 7 9.03 1.67 18.28
C PRO A 7 9.89 2.84 18.74
N ILE A 8 9.68 4.02 18.17
CA ILE A 8 10.36 5.27 18.52
C ILE A 8 9.34 6.41 18.68
N PRO A 9 9.64 7.47 19.44
CA PRO A 9 8.67 8.54 19.74
C PRO A 9 8.03 9.19 18.51
N ASN A 10 8.78 9.30 17.41
CA ASN A 10 8.34 9.86 16.12
C ASN A 10 7.93 8.79 15.10
N GLY A 11 7.66 7.55 15.54
CA GLY A 11 7.39 6.43 14.63
C GLY A 11 6.21 6.66 13.68
N ILE A 12 5.14 7.32 14.15
CA ILE A 12 3.96 7.59 13.31
C ILE A 12 4.27 8.56 12.15
N GLU A 13 5.15 9.52 12.37
CA GLU A 13 5.53 10.48 11.32
C GLU A 13 6.35 9.77 10.23
N ILE A 14 7.27 8.89 10.63
CA ILE A 14 8.04 8.05 9.71
C ILE A 14 7.12 7.13 8.88
N ILE A 15 6.10 6.54 9.51
CA ILE A 15 5.12 5.71 8.79
C ILE A 15 4.35 6.55 7.79
N LYS A 16 3.83 7.72 8.18
CA LYS A 16 3.11 8.62 7.28
C LYS A 16 3.97 9.04 6.09
N GLU A 17 5.20 9.48 6.33
CA GLU A 17 6.12 9.90 5.28
C GLU A 17 6.42 8.75 4.31
N ALA A 18 6.69 7.55 4.82
CA ALA A 18 6.94 6.38 4.00
C ALA A 18 5.75 6.03 3.10
N LEU A 19 4.53 6.01 3.66
CA LEU A 19 3.30 5.70 2.92
C LEU A 19 2.95 6.77 1.90
N ILE A 20 3.05 8.06 2.27
CA ILE A 20 2.77 9.19 1.38
C ILE A 20 3.75 9.22 0.22
N ARG A 21 5.05 9.06 0.50
CA ARG A 21 6.07 9.05 -0.54
C ARG A 21 5.88 7.89 -1.53
N ALA A 22 5.60 6.68 -1.02
CA ALA A 22 5.35 5.53 -1.87
C ALA A 22 4.08 5.71 -2.72
N ARG A 23 3.03 6.30 -2.14
CA ARG A 23 1.78 6.65 -2.85
C ARG A 23 2.06 7.64 -3.98
N ASP A 24 2.73 8.74 -3.67
CA ASP A 24 2.93 9.84 -4.62
C ASP A 24 3.76 9.38 -5.80
N ARG A 25 4.85 8.64 -5.55
CA ARG A 25 5.64 8.01 -6.62
C ARG A 25 4.82 7.06 -7.49
N ALA A 26 3.96 6.23 -6.89
CA ALA A 26 3.13 5.30 -7.67
C ALA A 26 2.07 6.03 -8.51
N ASN A 27 1.53 7.15 -8.02
CA ASN A 27 0.53 7.97 -8.71
C ASN A 27 1.12 8.85 -9.83
N GLU A 28 2.44 8.95 -9.97
CA GLU A 28 3.08 9.59 -11.12
C GLU A 28 2.85 8.78 -12.42
N GLU A 29 2.62 7.47 -12.31
CA GLU A 29 2.36 6.61 -13.45
C GLU A 29 0.89 6.72 -13.91
N GLN A 30 0.68 7.00 -15.20
CA GLN A 30 -0.66 7.20 -15.75
C GLN A 30 -1.52 5.93 -15.64
N GLY A 31 -2.78 6.11 -15.23
CA GLY A 31 -3.74 5.02 -15.08
C GLY A 31 -3.60 4.22 -13.79
N ILE A 32 -2.68 4.61 -12.90
CA ILE A 32 -2.54 4.06 -11.55
C ILE A 32 -3.09 5.05 -10.53
N GLU A 33 -3.88 4.54 -9.60
CA GLU A 33 -4.32 5.28 -8.43
C GLU A 33 -4.10 4.42 -7.18
N VAL A 34 -3.30 4.92 -6.25
CA VAL A 34 -2.99 4.30 -4.97
C VAL A 34 -3.54 5.17 -3.86
N LYS A 35 -4.24 4.52 -2.91
CA LYS A 35 -4.75 5.14 -1.69
C LYS A 35 -4.34 4.32 -0.48
N PHE A 36 -3.94 5.01 0.58
CA PHE A 36 -3.74 4.41 1.90
C PHE A 36 -4.83 4.88 2.85
N SER A 37 -5.40 3.95 3.61
CA SER A 37 -6.36 4.24 4.66
C SER A 37 -5.85 3.71 6.01
N TYR A 38 -5.89 4.55 7.03
CA TYR A 38 -5.52 4.15 8.39
C TYR A 38 -6.67 3.35 9.02
N LEU A 39 -6.39 2.12 9.48
CA LEU A 39 -7.38 1.26 10.13
C LEU A 39 -7.19 1.16 11.65
N GLY A 40 -6.27 1.95 12.22
CA GLY A 40 -5.83 1.80 13.60
C GLY A 40 -4.53 1.02 13.67
N ALA A 41 -3.54 1.57 14.38
CA ALA A 41 -2.21 0.96 14.48
C ALA A 41 -2.32 -0.48 15.03
N PRO A 42 -1.53 -1.42 14.48
CA PRO A 42 -0.50 -1.24 13.45
C PRO A 42 -1.01 -1.35 11.99
N ARG A 43 -2.32 -1.31 11.73
CA ARG A 43 -2.93 -1.68 10.45
C ARG A 43 -3.19 -0.50 9.51
N TYR A 44 -2.74 -0.66 8.26
CA TYR A 44 -2.90 0.30 7.17
C TYR A 44 -3.42 -0.42 5.92
N ARG A 45 -4.55 0.02 5.37
CA ARG A 45 -5.09 -0.51 4.11
C ARG A 45 -4.43 0.18 2.94
N ILE A 46 -4.16 -0.60 1.90
CA ILE A 46 -3.77 -0.12 0.58
C ILE A 46 -4.87 -0.51 -0.41
N ASP A 47 -5.29 0.45 -1.22
CA ASP A 47 -6.22 0.28 -2.34
C ASP A 47 -5.50 0.73 -3.61
N ILE A 48 -5.46 -0.14 -4.63
CA ILE A 48 -4.80 0.12 -5.91
C ILE A 48 -5.82 -0.06 -7.03
N THR A 49 -5.97 0.97 -7.84
CA THR A 49 -6.71 0.96 -9.09
C THR A 49 -5.69 1.00 -10.23
N ALA A 50 -5.79 0.06 -11.16
CA ALA A 50 -4.94 0.01 -12.35
C ALA A 50 -5.77 -0.51 -13.54
N PRO A 51 -5.28 -0.37 -14.79
CA PRO A 51 -5.99 -0.81 -15.99
C PRO A 51 -6.24 -2.33 -16.01
N ASP A 52 -5.31 -3.08 -15.44
CA ASP A 52 -5.36 -4.52 -15.33
C ASP A 52 -4.76 -5.02 -14.02
N TYR A 53 -5.05 -6.28 -13.72
CA TYR A 53 -4.64 -6.93 -12.49
C TYR A 53 -3.12 -7.12 -12.37
N TYR A 54 -2.43 -7.40 -13.49
CA TYR A 54 -0.99 -7.64 -13.47
C TYR A 54 -0.27 -6.35 -13.12
N LYS A 55 -0.72 -5.22 -13.68
CA LYS A 55 -0.22 -3.91 -13.34
C LYS A 55 -0.46 -3.55 -11.88
N ALA A 56 -1.65 -3.84 -11.35
CA ALA A 56 -1.94 -3.60 -9.94
C ALA A 56 -1.01 -4.40 -9.00
N GLU A 57 -0.71 -5.66 -9.35
CA GLU A 57 0.19 -6.51 -8.55
C GLU A 57 1.65 -6.04 -8.65
N GLU A 58 2.11 -5.65 -9.85
CA GLU A 58 3.45 -5.06 -10.04
C GLU A 58 3.65 -3.81 -9.17
N VAL A 59 2.65 -2.91 -9.18
CA VAL A 59 2.64 -1.70 -8.36
C VAL A 59 2.64 -2.03 -6.87
N LEU A 60 1.82 -3.02 -6.45
CA LEU A 60 1.77 -3.47 -5.06
C LEU A 60 3.13 -3.96 -4.56
N GLU A 61 3.84 -4.76 -5.37
CA GLU A 61 5.15 -5.32 -4.99
C GLU A 61 6.24 -4.24 -4.90
N LYS A 62 6.22 -3.26 -5.82
CA LYS A 62 7.12 -2.09 -5.77
C LYS A 62 6.91 -1.28 -4.49
N ILE A 63 5.66 -0.93 -4.21
CA ILE A 63 5.27 -0.16 -3.02
C ILE A 63 5.63 -0.92 -1.73
N ALA A 64 5.30 -2.21 -1.67
CA ALA A 64 5.64 -3.04 -0.52
C ALA A 64 7.15 -3.05 -0.26
N SER A 65 7.95 -3.30 -1.30
CA SER A 65 9.42 -3.32 -1.19
C SER A 65 9.98 -1.99 -0.70
N GLU A 66 9.44 -0.86 -1.17
CA GLU A 66 9.84 0.47 -0.72
C GLU A 66 9.50 0.71 0.76
N ILE A 67 8.25 0.44 1.16
CA ILE A 67 7.79 0.63 2.55
C ILE A 67 8.61 -0.25 3.50
N LEU A 68 8.77 -1.54 3.19
CA LEU A 68 9.54 -2.47 4.01
C LEU A 68 10.98 -1.98 4.20
N ARG A 69 11.60 -1.46 3.15
CA ARG A 69 12.96 -0.91 3.21
C ARG A 69 13.04 0.33 4.10
N VAL A 70 12.16 1.32 3.90
CA VAL A 70 12.17 2.58 4.66
C VAL A 70 11.89 2.32 6.15
N ILE A 71 10.90 1.50 6.45
CA ILE A 71 10.53 1.17 7.83
C ILE A 71 11.65 0.40 8.53
N LYS A 72 12.27 -0.58 7.86
CA LYS A 72 13.41 -1.32 8.42
C LYS A 72 14.62 -0.43 8.68
N GLN A 73 14.89 0.55 7.80
CA GLN A 73 15.95 1.54 8.01
C GLN A 73 15.70 2.44 9.23
N ALA A 74 14.44 2.69 9.57
CA ALA A 74 14.03 3.42 10.76
C ALA A 74 13.98 2.56 12.04
N GLY A 75 14.42 1.29 11.98
CA GLY A 75 14.37 0.36 13.12
C GLY A 75 12.98 -0.17 13.44
N GLY A 76 12.02 -0.04 12.52
CA GLY A 76 10.70 -0.62 12.62
C GLY A 76 10.55 -1.94 11.86
N GLU A 77 9.35 -2.49 11.91
CA GLU A 77 8.93 -3.70 11.21
C GLU A 77 7.70 -3.40 10.35
N ALA A 78 7.67 -3.96 9.14
CA ALA A 78 6.55 -3.85 8.21
C ALA A 78 6.27 -5.19 7.53
N SER A 79 5.00 -5.58 7.47
CA SER A 79 4.54 -6.84 6.86
C SER A 79 3.35 -6.59 5.95
N LEU A 80 3.34 -7.21 4.77
CA LEU A 80 2.21 -7.18 3.84
C LEU A 80 1.31 -8.40 4.08
N ILE A 81 0.08 -8.15 4.54
CA ILE A 81 -0.99 -9.13 4.67
C ILE A 81 -1.78 -9.20 3.36
N ARG A 82 -1.69 -10.33 2.67
CA ARG A 82 -2.49 -10.65 1.49
C ARG A 82 -3.75 -11.41 1.90
N LYS A 83 -4.93 -10.84 1.63
CA LYS A 83 -6.21 -11.56 1.77
C LYS A 83 -6.42 -12.45 0.55
N GLU A 84 -6.85 -13.68 0.74
CA GLU A 84 -7.19 -14.60 -0.37
C GLU A 84 -8.28 -13.99 -1.26
N LYS A 85 -8.07 -14.05 -2.58
CA LYS A 85 -8.89 -13.32 -3.56
C LYS A 85 -10.20 -14.09 -3.87
N LYS A 86 -11.36 -13.49 -3.57
CA LYS A 86 -12.62 -13.80 -4.28
C LYS A 86 -12.75 -12.85 -5.47
N ILE A 87 -12.46 -13.34 -6.68
CA ILE A 87 -12.63 -12.56 -7.91
C ILE A 87 -14.13 -12.34 -8.13
N ARG A 88 -14.66 -11.16 -7.78
CA ARG A 88 -16.01 -10.75 -8.17
C ARG A 88 -15.92 -10.06 -9.54
N LYS A 89 -16.25 -10.79 -10.61
CA LYS A 89 -16.47 -10.19 -11.93
C LYS A 89 -17.64 -9.19 -11.82
N ILE A 90 -17.35 -7.90 -11.86
CA ILE A 90 -18.38 -6.86 -11.95
C ILE A 90 -18.95 -6.97 -13.37
N LYS A 91 -20.15 -7.53 -13.51
CA LYS A 91 -20.91 -7.45 -14.76
C LYS A 91 -21.24 -5.97 -15.00
N ARG A 92 -20.58 -5.33 -15.99
CA ARG A 92 -21.11 -4.08 -16.55
C ARG A 92 -22.52 -4.39 -17.05
N ARG A 93 -23.52 -3.68 -16.52
CA ARG A 93 -24.84 -3.60 -17.15
C ARG A 93 -24.71 -2.59 -18.28
N GLU A 94 -24.85 -3.04 -19.51
CA GLU A 94 -25.09 -2.15 -20.65
C GLU A 94 -26.52 -1.60 -20.54
N ALA A 95 -26.68 -0.32 -20.85
CA ALA A 95 -27.96 0.39 -20.92
C ALA A 95 -28.25 0.71 -22.39
#